data_AF-A0A2E3ZRQ7-F1
#
_entry.id   AF-A0A2E3ZRQ7-F1
#
_cell.length_a   1.000
_cell.length_b   1.000
_cell.length_c   1.000
_cell.angle_alpha   90.00
_cell.angle_beta   90.00
_cell.angle_gamma   90.00
#
_symmetry.space_group_name_H-M   'P 1'
#
loop_
_entity.id
_entity.type
_entity.pdbx_description
1 polymer ?
#
loop_
_entity_poly.entity_id
_entity_poly.type
_entity_poly.pdbx_seq_one_letter_code
_entity_poly.pdbx_strand_id
1 'polypeptide(L)'
;RRQIWALKGQGTWEGNKALVTSKIKSKLFSLTGSIGVHLRKDEAIKGLFRGIFNVGCCGLEYIKIASSEIDFAHFRRVKPWDHAAGYIVIKEAGGVSRELGGGDYKLTVTPENGLLVTSNEYLYNCVEKKLLSVLDN
;
A
#
# COMPACT_ATOMS: atom_id res chain seq x y z
N ARG A 1 -1.66 -19.00 13.52
CA ARG A 1 -1.93 -17.54 13.58
C ARG A 1 -0.74 -16.83 12.95
N ARG A 2 -0.95 -15.89 12.01
CA ARG A 2 0.14 -15.12 11.40
C ARG A 2 0.57 -14.01 12.36
N GLN A 3 1.86 -13.87 12.61
CA GLN A 3 2.43 -12.78 13.41
C GLN A 3 3.53 -12.12 12.59
N ILE A 4 3.27 -10.87 12.18
CA ILE A 4 4.23 -10.07 11.42
C ILE A 4 4.69 -8.90 12.30
N TRP A 5 6.00 -8.67 12.29
CA TRP A 5 6.65 -7.62 13.05
C TRP A 5 7.86 -7.10 12.29
N ALA A 6 8.33 -5.91 12.66
CA ALA A 6 9.51 -5.30 12.08
C ALA A 6 10.26 -4.48 13.13
N LEU A 7 11.58 -4.43 13.00
CA LEU A 7 12.44 -3.56 13.78
C LEU A 7 13.22 -2.67 12.82
N LYS A 8 13.38 -1.39 13.18
CA LYS A 8 14.08 -0.42 12.34
C LYS A 8 15.51 -0.89 12.06
N GLY A 9 15.85 -1.01 10.78
CA GLY A 9 17.15 -1.48 10.31
C GLY A 9 17.39 -2.99 10.47
N GLN A 10 16.38 -3.76 10.89
CA GLN A 10 16.49 -5.21 11.11
C GLN A 10 15.52 -6.01 10.24
N GLY A 11 14.77 -5.36 9.35
CA GLY A 11 13.85 -6.04 8.45
C GLY A 11 12.49 -6.37 9.07
N THR A 12 11.66 -6.99 8.24
CA THR A 12 10.31 -7.46 8.56
C THR A 12 10.28 -8.98 8.60
N TRP A 13 9.50 -9.54 9.52
CA TRP A 13 9.50 -10.96 9.82
C TRP A 13 8.08 -11.49 10.00
N GLU A 14 7.83 -12.71 9.53
CA GLU A 14 6.69 -13.54 9.90
C GLU A 14 7.17 -14.75 10.71
N GLY A 15 6.93 -14.74 12.02
CA GLY A 15 7.62 -15.65 12.94
C GLY A 15 9.14 -15.48 12.81
N ASN A 16 9.83 -16.52 12.35
CA ASN A 16 11.29 -16.51 12.12
C ASN A 16 11.68 -16.31 10.64
N LYS A 17 10.70 -16.11 9.75
CA LYS A 17 10.93 -15.95 8.31
C LYS A 17 11.03 -14.47 7.95
N ALA A 18 12.15 -14.04 7.39
CA ALA A 18 12.28 -12.69 6.83
C ALA A 18 11.30 -12.50 5.64
N LEU A 19 10.66 -11.34 5.60
CA LEU A 19 9.78 -10.92 4.51
C LEU A 19 10.44 -9.79 3.72
N VAL A 20 10.34 -9.91 2.40
CA VAL A 20 10.73 -8.86 1.45
C VAL A 20 9.57 -8.68 0.49
N THR A 21 9.14 -7.44 0.31
CA THR A 21 8.09 -7.12 -0.67
C THR A 21 8.55 -7.41 -2.09
N SER A 22 7.60 -7.78 -2.93
CA SER A 22 7.79 -7.99 -4.37
C SER A 22 8.53 -6.83 -5.04
N LYS A 23 9.56 -7.15 -5.82
CA LYS A 23 10.34 -6.18 -6.62
C LYS A 23 9.90 -6.13 -8.08
N ILE A 24 8.72 -6.66 -8.40
CA ILE A 24 8.22 -6.68 -9.77
C ILE A 24 8.10 -5.26 -10.34
N LYS A 25 8.44 -5.14 -11.62
CA LYS A 25 8.13 -3.97 -12.43
C LYS A 25 7.15 -4.41 -13.49
N SER A 26 5.87 -4.12 -13.28
CA SER A 26 4.80 -4.57 -14.18
C SER A 26 3.81 -3.46 -14.49
N LYS A 27 3.04 -3.65 -15.55
CA LYS A 27 1.96 -2.74 -15.97
C LYS A 27 0.77 -2.88 -15.03
N LEU A 28 -0.06 -1.82 -14.93
CA LEU A 28 -1.22 -1.75 -14.04
C LEU A 28 -2.15 -2.96 -14.17
N PHE A 29 -2.41 -3.43 -15.40
CA PHE A 29 -3.31 -4.56 -15.67
C PHE A 29 -2.87 -5.89 -15.04
N SER A 30 -1.61 -6.01 -14.61
CA SER A 30 -1.10 -7.20 -13.93
C SER A 30 -1.18 -7.10 -12.40
N LEU A 31 -1.43 -5.90 -11.86
CA LEU A 31 -1.35 -5.65 -10.43
C LEU A 31 -2.67 -5.96 -9.71
N THR A 32 -2.57 -6.38 -8.47
CA THR A 32 -3.70 -6.59 -7.56
C THR A 32 -3.59 -5.62 -6.38
N GLY A 33 -4.68 -4.96 -5.99
CA GLY A 33 -4.64 -4.00 -4.88
C GLY A 33 -5.93 -3.83 -4.08
N SER A 34 -5.79 -3.20 -2.91
CA SER A 34 -6.91 -2.84 -2.04
C SER A 34 -7.16 -1.33 -2.06
N ILE A 35 -8.33 -0.88 -2.51
CA ILE A 35 -8.69 0.55 -2.52
C ILE A 35 -10.14 0.77 -2.09
N GLY A 36 -10.42 1.99 -1.62
CA GLY A 36 -11.74 2.41 -1.15
C GLY A 36 -12.84 2.31 -2.21
N VAL A 37 -14.10 2.20 -1.76
CA VAL A 37 -15.27 2.01 -2.63
C VAL A 37 -15.44 3.09 -3.68
N HIS A 38 -15.10 4.35 -3.36
CA HIS A 38 -15.22 5.46 -4.30
C HIS A 38 -14.29 5.27 -5.51
N LEU A 39 -13.00 4.96 -5.28
CA LEU A 39 -12.05 4.71 -6.36
C LEU A 39 -12.37 3.43 -7.15
N ARG A 40 -12.80 2.34 -6.50
CA ARG A 40 -13.13 1.08 -7.22
C ARG A 40 -14.32 1.18 -8.16
N LYS A 41 -15.24 2.12 -7.89
CA LYS A 41 -16.44 2.32 -8.72
C LYS A 41 -16.19 3.29 -9.88
N ASP A 42 -15.08 4.00 -9.87
CA ASP A 42 -14.71 4.93 -10.92
C ASP A 42 -14.47 4.21 -12.25
N GLU A 43 -15.06 4.71 -13.34
CA GLU A 43 -14.93 4.10 -14.68
C GLU A 43 -13.49 4.07 -15.18
N ALA A 44 -12.67 5.05 -14.80
CA ALA A 44 -11.27 5.11 -15.20
C ALA A 44 -10.39 4.08 -14.44
N ILE A 45 -10.93 3.46 -13.39
CA ILE A 45 -10.29 2.41 -12.58
C ILE A 45 -10.82 1.01 -12.92
N LYS A 46 -12.08 0.90 -13.34
CA LYS A 46 -12.69 -0.39 -13.72
C LYS A 46 -11.87 -1.09 -14.81
N GLY A 47 -11.53 -2.35 -14.58
CA GLY A 47 -10.76 -3.17 -15.52
C GLY A 47 -9.29 -2.78 -15.69
N LEU A 48 -8.80 -1.74 -15.00
CA LEU A 48 -7.42 -1.27 -15.16
C LEU A 48 -6.38 -2.16 -14.48
N PHE A 49 -6.79 -2.85 -13.42
CA PHE A 49 -5.96 -3.73 -12.61
C PHE A 49 -6.40 -5.17 -12.78
N ARG A 50 -5.50 -6.14 -12.51
CA ARG A 50 -5.85 -7.56 -12.48
C ARG A 50 -6.97 -7.82 -11.47
N GLY A 51 -6.91 -7.15 -10.33
CA GLY A 51 -7.93 -7.26 -9.28
C GLY A 51 -7.89 -6.07 -8.34
N ILE A 52 -9.06 -5.52 -8.03
CA ILE A 52 -9.25 -4.46 -7.04
C ILE A 52 -10.37 -4.83 -6.07
N PHE A 53 -10.08 -4.79 -4.79
CA PHE A 53 -11.03 -5.09 -3.73
C PHE A 53 -10.86 -4.16 -2.54
N ASN A 54 -11.63 -4.39 -1.48
CA ASN A 54 -11.43 -3.74 -0.19
C ASN A 54 -11.29 -4.86 0.84
N VAL A 55 -10.12 -4.99 1.45
CA VAL A 55 -9.89 -5.99 2.51
C VAL A 55 -10.63 -5.60 3.79
N GLY A 56 -10.87 -4.31 4.01
CA GLY A 56 -11.64 -3.79 5.13
C GLY A 56 -10.87 -3.70 6.45
N CYS A 57 -9.57 -3.98 6.47
CA CYS A 57 -8.73 -3.93 7.67
C CYS A 57 -7.29 -3.55 7.31
N CYS A 58 -6.88 -2.32 7.68
CA CYS A 58 -5.57 -1.76 7.35
C CYS A 58 -4.42 -2.70 7.71
N GLY A 59 -4.46 -3.30 8.91
CA GLY A 59 -3.44 -4.25 9.36
C GLY A 59 -3.31 -5.47 8.44
N LEU A 60 -4.43 -5.98 7.91
CA LEU A 60 -4.41 -7.11 6.98
C LEU A 60 -3.88 -6.72 5.61
N GLU A 61 -4.14 -5.49 5.14
CA GLU A 61 -3.58 -4.98 3.89
C GLU A 61 -2.06 -4.86 3.94
N TYR A 62 -1.51 -4.35 5.04
CA TYR A 62 -0.07 -4.31 5.27
C TYR A 62 0.55 -5.70 5.27
N ILE A 63 -0.07 -6.66 5.95
CA ILE A 63 0.37 -8.06 5.96
C ILE A 63 0.40 -8.64 4.55
N LYS A 64 -0.66 -8.40 3.76
CA LYS A 64 -0.76 -8.91 2.40
C LYS A 64 0.30 -8.32 1.46
N ILE A 65 0.61 -7.03 1.58
CA ILE A 65 1.68 -6.39 0.79
C ILE A 65 3.04 -6.91 1.22
N ALA A 66 3.34 -6.95 2.52
CA ALA A 66 4.61 -7.47 3.05
C ALA A 66 4.86 -8.94 2.63
N SER A 67 3.79 -9.70 2.45
CA SER A 67 3.82 -11.11 2.03
C SER A 67 3.73 -11.29 0.51
N SER A 68 3.70 -10.21 -0.27
CA SER A 68 3.55 -10.21 -1.74
C SER A 68 2.28 -10.91 -2.25
N GLU A 69 1.21 -10.91 -1.45
CA GLU A 69 -0.13 -11.40 -1.86
C GLU A 69 -0.90 -10.36 -2.67
N ILE A 70 -0.63 -9.08 -2.43
CA ILE A 70 -1.14 -7.94 -3.20
C ILE A 70 0.01 -6.96 -3.43
N ASP A 71 -0.15 -6.10 -4.44
CA ASP A 71 0.91 -5.20 -4.89
C ASP A 71 0.81 -3.81 -4.25
N PHE A 72 -0.41 -3.37 -3.93
CA PHE A 72 -0.64 -2.04 -3.35
C PHE A 72 -1.93 -1.95 -2.51
N ALA A 73 -2.00 -0.91 -1.68
CA ALA A 73 -3.22 -0.46 -1.03
C ALA A 73 -3.28 1.07 -0.94
N HIS A 74 -4.49 1.64 -1.02
CA HIS A 74 -4.74 3.07 -0.80
C HIS A 74 -5.72 3.29 0.35
N PHE A 75 -5.36 4.19 1.26
CA PHE A 75 -6.12 4.50 2.46
C PHE A 75 -6.50 5.97 2.50
N ARG A 76 -7.81 6.28 2.52
CA ARG A 76 -8.28 7.68 2.61
C ARG A 76 -8.33 8.20 4.04
N ARG A 77 -8.71 7.36 5.00
CA ARG A 77 -8.74 7.69 6.43
C ARG A 77 -7.46 7.15 7.05
N VAL A 78 -6.55 8.04 7.42
CA VAL A 78 -5.24 7.67 7.95
C VAL A 78 -5.17 8.10 9.41
N LYS A 79 -5.46 7.17 10.33
CA LYS A 79 -5.24 7.39 11.75
C LYS A 79 -3.88 6.85 12.16
N PRO A 80 -3.05 7.59 12.93
CA PRO A 80 -1.68 7.16 13.21
C PRO A 80 -1.60 5.78 13.86
N TRP A 81 -2.52 5.45 14.77
CA TRP A 81 -2.56 4.14 15.44
C TRP A 81 -2.89 2.98 14.49
N ASP A 82 -3.62 3.22 13.40
CA ASP A 82 -3.97 2.20 12.41
C ASP A 82 -2.85 1.93 11.40
N HIS A 83 -1.91 2.86 11.24
CA HIS A 83 -0.90 2.84 10.17
C HIS A 83 0.54 2.78 10.65
N ALA A 84 0.85 3.18 11.89
CA ALA A 84 2.24 3.24 12.38
C ALA A 84 2.95 1.88 12.33
N ALA A 85 2.27 0.81 12.77
CA ALA A 85 2.82 -0.55 12.72
C ALA A 85 3.00 -1.04 11.27
N GLY A 86 2.02 -0.76 10.41
CA GLY A 86 2.09 -1.12 9.00
C GLY A 86 3.19 -0.38 8.23
N TYR A 87 3.39 0.89 8.54
CA TYR A 87 4.43 1.74 7.94
C TYR A 87 5.82 1.11 8.11
N ILE A 88 6.20 0.76 9.33
CA ILE A 88 7.52 0.16 9.58
C ILE A 88 7.64 -1.23 8.95
N VAL A 89 6.58 -2.04 9.01
CA VAL A 89 6.52 -3.37 8.37
C VAL A 89 6.77 -3.29 6.86
N ILE A 90 6.18 -2.32 6.17
CA ILE A 90 6.40 -2.17 4.72
C ILE A 90 7.78 -1.59 4.43
N LYS A 91 8.21 -0.58 5.19
CA LYS A 91 9.49 0.07 4.97
C LYS A 91 10.66 -0.90 5.14
N GLU A 92 10.64 -1.70 6.19
CA GLU A 92 11.67 -2.69 6.50
C GLU A 92 11.61 -3.91 5.56
N ALA A 93 10.45 -4.22 4.98
CA ALA A 93 10.33 -5.21 3.91
C ALA A 93 10.78 -4.66 2.53
N GLY A 94 11.15 -3.37 2.46
CA GLY A 94 11.61 -2.69 1.26
C GLY A 94 10.51 -2.25 0.29
N GLY A 95 9.28 -2.10 0.79
CA GLY A 95 8.19 -1.44 0.09
C GLY A 95 8.11 0.06 0.38
N VAL A 96 7.06 0.70 -0.12
CA VAL A 96 6.84 2.15 0.01
C VAL A 96 5.53 2.41 0.72
N SER A 97 5.53 3.41 1.61
CA SER A 97 4.34 3.91 2.30
C SER A 97 4.46 5.43 2.39
N ARG A 98 3.79 6.15 1.49
CA ARG A 98 3.87 7.61 1.34
C ARG A 98 2.50 8.22 1.08
N GLU A 99 2.40 9.54 1.27
CA GLU A 99 1.20 10.30 0.94
C GLU A 99 0.94 10.23 -0.56
N LEU A 100 -0.29 9.99 -0.98
CA LEU A 100 -0.65 10.04 -2.40
C LEU A 100 -0.45 11.49 -2.91
N GLY A 101 0.55 11.69 -3.78
CA GLY A 101 1.12 13.01 -4.10
C GLY A 101 2.63 13.11 -3.85
N GLY A 102 3.24 12.08 -3.24
CA GLY A 102 4.69 11.88 -3.18
C GLY A 102 5.32 12.31 -1.86
N GLY A 103 4.56 12.94 -0.97
CA GLY A 103 5.02 13.37 0.34
C GLY A 103 5.43 12.20 1.23
N ASP A 104 6.50 12.38 2.01
CA ASP A 104 6.81 11.43 3.08
C ASP A 104 5.68 11.42 4.11
N TYR A 105 5.21 10.22 4.46
CA TYR A 105 4.17 10.08 5.46
C TYR A 105 4.67 10.53 6.84
N LYS A 106 4.00 11.52 7.41
CA LYS A 106 4.22 12.00 8.78
C LYS A 106 3.08 11.54 9.68
N LEU A 107 3.40 10.85 10.77
CA LEU A 107 2.40 10.37 11.75
C LEU A 107 1.56 11.49 12.39
N THR A 108 2.02 12.73 12.33
CA THR A 108 1.35 13.89 12.93
C THR A 108 0.36 14.59 12.00
N VAL A 109 0.31 14.20 10.73
CA VAL A 109 -0.51 14.86 9.71
C VAL A 109 -1.39 13.82 9.03
N THR A 110 -2.65 14.18 8.77
CA THR A 110 -3.52 13.38 7.90
C THR A 110 -3.28 13.84 6.46
N PRO A 111 -2.81 12.96 5.56
CA PRO A 111 -2.58 13.34 4.16
C PRO A 111 -3.89 13.66 3.46
N GLU A 112 -3.90 14.70 2.63
CA GLU A 112 -5.10 15.17 1.91
C GLU A 112 -5.70 14.07 1.02
N ASN A 113 -4.88 13.48 0.17
CA ASN A 113 -5.28 12.41 -0.75
C ASN A 113 -5.13 11.01 -0.15
N GLY A 114 -4.78 10.91 1.13
CA GLY A 114 -4.56 9.66 1.83
C GLY A 114 -3.17 9.05 1.62
N LEU A 115 -3.01 7.80 2.04
CA LEU A 115 -1.74 7.07 2.01
C LEU A 115 -1.77 6.03 0.89
N LEU A 116 -0.72 5.99 0.06
CA LEU A 116 -0.46 4.92 -0.89
C LEU A 116 0.68 4.04 -0.38
N VAL A 117 0.40 2.74 -0.32
CA VAL A 117 1.33 1.71 0.13
C VAL A 117 1.55 0.74 -1.01
N THR A 118 2.79 0.49 -1.40
CA THR A 118 3.13 -0.41 -2.51
C THR A 118 4.27 -1.34 -2.16
N SER A 119 4.38 -2.45 -2.89
CA SER A 119 5.47 -3.40 -2.72
C SER A 119 6.83 -2.84 -3.14
N ASN A 120 6.89 -1.81 -4.00
CA ASN A 120 8.12 -1.12 -4.36
C ASN A 120 7.87 0.27 -4.99
N GLU A 121 8.96 1.04 -5.13
CA GLU A 121 9.00 2.40 -5.68
C GLU A 121 8.47 2.51 -7.11
N TYR A 122 8.76 1.52 -7.97
CA TYR A 122 8.29 1.56 -9.36
C TYR A 122 6.76 1.49 -9.42
N LEU A 123 6.15 0.61 -8.62
CA LEU A 123 4.69 0.52 -8.53
C LEU A 123 4.07 1.74 -7.87
N TYR A 124 4.75 2.34 -6.89
CA TYR A 124 4.31 3.60 -6.28
C TYR A 124 4.06 4.66 -7.36
N ASN A 125 5.08 4.94 -8.17
CA ASN A 125 5.02 5.95 -9.23
C ASN A 125 3.93 5.64 -10.28
N CYS A 126 3.74 4.35 -10.62
CA CYS A 126 2.73 3.95 -11.60
C CYS A 126 1.31 4.11 -11.07
N VAL A 127 1.06 3.66 -9.83
CA VAL A 127 -0.27 3.66 -9.21
C VAL A 127 -0.65 5.08 -8.79
N GLU A 128 0.27 5.83 -8.19
CA GLU A 128 0.05 7.22 -7.76
C GLU A 128 -0.46 8.08 -8.90
N LYS A 129 0.26 8.08 -10.04
CA LYS A 129 -0.12 8.87 -11.21
C LYS A 129 -1.56 8.59 -11.65
N LYS A 130 -1.99 7.33 -11.57
CA LYS A 130 -3.34 6.94 -11.96
C LYS A 130 -4.37 7.36 -10.92
N LEU A 131 -4.11 7.13 -9.63
CA LEU A 131 -5.07 7.47 -8.58
C LEU A 131 -5.25 8.99 -8.48
N LEU A 132 -4.18 9.78 -8.58
CA LEU A 132 -4.26 11.25 -8.62
C LEU A 132 -5.10 11.74 -9.79
N SER A 133 -4.89 11.19 -10.99
CA SER A 133 -5.70 11.57 -12.17
C SER A 133 -7.20 11.34 -12.00
N VAL A 134 -7.62 10.52 -11.04
CA VAL A 134 -9.04 10.27 -10.73
C VAL A 134 -9.55 11.17 -9.61
N LEU A 135 -8.67 11.58 -8.68
CA LEU A 135 -9.03 12.47 -7.58
C LEU A 135 -9.06 13.95 -7.99
N ASP A 136 -8.31 14.33 -9.03
CA ASP A 136 -8.26 15.68 -9.57
C ASP A 136 -9.41 16.00 -10.57
N ASN A 137 -10.22 14.99 -10.93
CA ASN A 137 -11.40 15.11 -11.80
C ASN A 137 -12.70 15.17 -10.99
#